data_AF-A0A433YFE4-F1
#
_entry.id   AF-A0A433YFE4-F1
#
_cell.length_a   1.000
_cell.length_b   1.000
_cell.length_c   1.000
_cell.angle_alpha   90.00
_cell.angle_beta   90.00
_cell.angle_gamma   90.00
#
_symmetry.space_group_name_H-M   'P 1'
#
loop_
_entity.id
_entity.type
_entity.pdbx_description
1 polymer ?
#
loop_
_entity_poly.entity_id
_entity_poly.type
_entity_poly.pdbx_seq_one_letter_code
_entity_poly.pdbx_strand_id
1 'polypeptide(L)'
;MSDIILRPEVYGFAKTMEEQLRANENKGGWSNCTNQFLSRQLDKNIAKLYKCTSHEEFRRRCANIANFAMMLADNDMREENETWGKIPDGS
;
A
#
# COMPACT_ATOMS: atom_id res chain seq x y z
N MET A 1 0.75 22.11 14.09
CA MET A 1 0.08 20.83 13.83
C MET A 1 -0.04 20.12 15.16
N SER A 2 -1.22 19.64 15.54
CA SER A 2 -1.35 18.79 16.73
C SER A 2 -0.69 17.45 16.45
N ASP A 3 0.23 17.01 17.32
CA ASP A 3 0.78 15.66 17.22
C ASP A 3 -0.36 14.64 17.31
N ILE A 4 -0.46 13.78 16.30
CA ILE A 4 -1.44 12.68 16.30
C ILE A 4 -0.86 11.55 17.15
N ILE A 5 -1.47 11.29 18.30
CA ILE A 5 -1.16 10.11 19.09
C ILE A 5 -1.87 8.91 18.43
N LEU A 6 -1.10 8.00 17.85
CA LEU A 6 -1.65 6.78 17.24
C LEU A 6 -2.26 5.87 18.30
N ARG A 7 -3.40 5.26 17.96
CA ARG A 7 -3.97 4.18 18.76
C ARG A 7 -3.03 2.95 18.71
N PRO A 8 -2.92 2.15 19.78
CA PRO A 8 -2.07 0.96 19.80
C PRO A 8 -2.31 -0.01 18.63
N GLU A 9 -3.57 -0.16 18.21
CA GLU A 9 -3.96 -1.04 17.10
C GLU A 9 -3.43 -0.52 15.76
N VAL A 10 -3.48 0.79 15.55
CA VAL A 10 -2.94 1.44 14.34
C VAL A 10 -1.43 1.29 14.32
N TYR A 11 -0.75 1.51 15.44
CA TYR A 11 0.69 1.32 15.55
C TYR A 11 1.10 -0.13 15.27
N GLY A 12 0.42 -1.10 15.89
CA GLY A 12 0.70 -2.51 15.69
C GLY A 12 0.51 -2.94 14.23
N PHE A 13 -0.56 -2.47 13.59
CA PHE A 13 -0.82 -2.76 12.18
C PHE A 13 0.20 -2.09 11.24
N ALA A 14 0.52 -0.82 11.47
CA ALA A 14 1.53 -0.08 10.70
C ALA A 14 2.90 -0.73 10.80
N LYS A 15 3.28 -1.25 11.99
CA LYS A 15 4.51 -2.03 12.15
C LYS A 15 4.51 -3.28 11.26
N THR A 16 3.42 -4.05 11.24
CA THR A 16 3.31 -5.23 10.36
C THR A 16 3.35 -4.83 8.88
N MET A 17 2.73 -3.72 8.49
CA MET A 17 2.82 -3.17 7.13
C MET A 17 4.27 -2.89 6.73
N GLU A 18 5.01 -2.17 7.57
CA GLU A 18 6.41 -1.81 7.34
C GLU A 18 7.33 -3.05 7.26
N GLU A 19 7.14 -4.04 8.13
CA GLU A 19 7.89 -5.31 8.06
C GLU A 19 7.71 -6.01 6.71
N GLN A 20 6.49 -5.98 6.14
CA GLN A 20 6.25 -6.54 4.81
C GLN A 20 6.86 -5.70 3.69
N LEU A 21 6.86 -4.37 3.80
CA LEU A 21 7.52 -3.50 2.82
C LEU A 21 9.02 -3.78 2.77
N ARG A 22 9.68 -3.81 3.94
CA ARG A 22 11.12 -4.15 4.06
C ARG A 22 11.45 -5.52 3.49
N ALA A 23 10.61 -6.52 3.76
CA ALA A 23 10.80 -7.86 3.21
C ALA A 23 10.73 -7.91 1.67
N ASN A 24 10.19 -6.87 1.03
CA ASN A 24 10.06 -6.75 -0.43
C ASN A 24 10.91 -5.60 -1.02
N GLU A 25 11.75 -4.96 -0.22
CA GLU A 25 12.53 -3.78 -0.63
C GLU A 25 13.49 -4.10 -1.80
N ASN A 26 13.98 -5.34 -1.85
CA ASN A 26 14.80 -5.85 -2.94
C ASN A 26 14.12 -5.86 -4.33
N LYS A 27 12.81 -5.56 -4.40
CA LYS A 27 12.04 -5.46 -5.66
C LYS A 27 12.04 -4.06 -6.27
N GLY A 28 12.68 -3.08 -5.63
CA GLY A 28 12.89 -1.74 -6.20
C GLY A 28 11.70 -0.77 -6.08
N GLY A 29 10.81 -0.99 -5.10
CA GLY A 29 9.65 -0.13 -4.85
C GLY A 29 8.45 -0.39 -5.79
N TRP A 30 7.48 0.53 -5.81
CA TRP A 30 6.23 0.39 -6.57
C TRP A 30 5.93 1.53 -7.54
N SER A 31 6.78 2.56 -7.62
CA SER A 31 6.55 3.72 -8.50
C SER A 31 6.42 3.36 -9.98
N ASN A 32 7.03 2.25 -10.41
CA ASN A 32 6.97 1.75 -11.78
C ASN A 32 5.95 0.60 -11.96
N CYS A 33 5.19 0.25 -10.92
CA CYS A 33 4.17 -0.78 -11.00
C CYS A 33 2.86 -0.18 -11.54
N THR A 34 2.21 -0.85 -12.50
CA THR A 34 0.90 -0.42 -12.98
C THR A 34 -0.20 -0.68 -11.96
N ASN A 35 -1.26 0.13 -11.98
CA ASN A 35 -2.43 -0.08 -11.13
C ASN A 35 -3.06 -1.46 -11.36
N GLN A 36 -3.06 -1.96 -12.60
CA GLN A 36 -3.53 -3.32 -12.89
C GLN A 36 -2.69 -4.40 -12.18
N PHE A 37 -1.37 -4.26 -12.16
CA PHE A 37 -0.49 -5.20 -11.45
C PHE A 37 -0.77 -5.17 -9.94
N LEU A 38 -0.84 -3.98 -9.35
CA LEU A 38 -1.06 -3.81 -7.91
C LEU A 38 -2.44 -4.34 -7.48
N SER A 39 -3.51 -4.04 -8.21
CA SER A 39 -4.85 -4.58 -7.95
C SER A 39 -4.87 -6.11 -7.99
N ARG A 40 -4.17 -6.72 -8.97
CA ARG A 40 -4.03 -8.19 -9.03
C ARG A 40 -3.30 -8.76 -7.81
N GLN A 41 -2.33 -8.07 -7.23
CA GLN A 41 -1.66 -8.53 -6.01
C GLN A 41 -2.51 -8.34 -4.76
N LEU A 42 -3.32 -7.28 -4.73
CA LEU A 42 -4.34 -7.06 -3.71
C LEU A 42 -5.34 -8.23 -3.71
N ASP A 43 -5.93 -8.57 -4.86
CA ASP A 43 -6.86 -9.69 -5.02
C ASP A 43 -6.25 -11.02 -4.59
N LYS A 44 -4.98 -11.27 -4.93
CA LYS A 44 -4.24 -12.45 -4.48
C LYS A 44 -4.14 -12.53 -2.95
N ASN A 45 -3.98 -11.41 -2.26
CA ASN A 45 -3.92 -11.42 -0.78
C ASN A 45 -5.29 -11.58 -0.15
N ILE A 46 -6.37 -11.02 -0.74
CA ILE A 46 -7.75 -11.30 -0.33
C ILE A 46 -8.05 -12.79 -0.47
N ALA A 47 -7.76 -13.39 -1.63
CA ALA A 47 -7.99 -14.83 -1.85
C ALA A 47 -7.21 -15.72 -0.87
N LYS A 48 -6.02 -15.29 -0.42
CA LYS A 48 -5.23 -16.00 0.59
C LYS A 48 -5.72 -15.74 2.01
N LEU A 49 -6.27 -14.56 2.29
CA LEU A 49 -6.85 -14.22 3.60
C LEU A 49 -7.92 -15.22 3.99
N TYR A 50 -8.84 -15.54 3.07
CA TYR A 50 -9.90 -16.53 3.28
C TYR A 50 -9.41 -17.98 3.46
N LYS A 51 -8.13 -18.25 3.21
CA LYS A 51 -7.51 -19.58 3.32
C LYS A 51 -6.48 -19.67 4.44
N CYS A 52 -6.31 -18.61 5.24
CA CYS A 52 -5.33 -18.59 6.32
C CYS A 52 -5.68 -19.62 7.40
N THR A 53 -4.65 -20.32 7.89
CA THR A 53 -4.79 -21.30 8.97
C THR A 53 -4.17 -20.82 10.29
N SER A 54 -3.49 -19.67 10.29
CA SER A 54 -2.87 -19.08 11.47
C SER A 54 -3.17 -17.58 11.60
N HIS A 55 -3.15 -17.09 12.84
CA HIS A 55 -3.33 -15.67 13.12
C HIS A 55 -2.20 -14.80 12.56
N GLU A 56 -0.98 -15.31 12.55
CA GLU A 56 0.16 -14.61 11.96
C GLU A 56 -0.03 -14.44 10.45
N GLU A 57 -0.41 -15.49 9.75
CA GLU A 57 -0.67 -15.40 8.32
C GLU A 57 -1.82 -14.43 8.04
N PHE A 58 -2.91 -14.51 8.82
CA PHE A 58 -4.05 -13.61 8.69
C PHE A 58 -3.63 -12.14 8.79
N ARG A 59 -2.89 -11.76 9.85
CA ARG A 59 -2.38 -10.39 10.03
C ARG A 59 -1.48 -9.97 8.88
N ARG A 60 -0.59 -10.85 8.42
CA ARG A 60 0.28 -10.59 7.26
C ARG A 60 -0.51 -10.36 5.97
N ARG A 61 -1.57 -11.13 5.72
CA ARG A 61 -2.45 -10.92 4.55
C ARG A 61 -3.17 -9.58 4.63
N CYS A 62 -3.71 -9.20 5.79
CA CYS A 62 -4.29 -7.88 6.00
C CYS A 62 -3.28 -6.75 5.73
N ALA A 63 -2.06 -6.86 6.27
CA ALA A 63 -1.01 -5.88 6.06
C ALA A 63 -0.63 -5.74 4.58
N ASN A 64 -0.51 -6.86 3.84
CA ASN A 64 -0.25 -6.82 2.41
C ASN A 64 -1.40 -6.18 1.61
N ILE A 65 -2.66 -6.45 1.97
CA ILE A 65 -3.82 -5.81 1.34
C ILE A 65 -3.74 -4.29 1.54
N ALA A 66 -3.49 -3.84 2.76
CA ALA A 66 -3.34 -2.42 3.07
C ALA A 66 -2.14 -1.80 2.32
N ASN A 67 -1.01 -2.49 2.25
CA ASN A 67 0.16 -2.04 1.48
C ASN A 67 -0.17 -1.88 -0.01
N PHE A 68 -0.84 -2.85 -0.64
CA PHE A 68 -1.21 -2.70 -2.06
C PHE A 68 -2.26 -1.60 -2.27
N ALA A 69 -3.20 -1.41 -1.35
CA ALA A 69 -4.14 -0.29 -1.40
C ALA A 69 -3.41 1.07 -1.27
N MET A 70 -2.47 1.17 -0.35
CA MET A 70 -1.61 2.35 -0.17
C MET A 70 -0.79 2.64 -1.43
N MET A 71 -0.19 1.62 -2.06
CA MET A 71 0.57 1.76 -3.31
C MET A 71 -0.31 2.25 -4.47
N LEU A 72 -1.56 1.77 -4.56
CA LEU A 72 -2.53 2.23 -5.56
C LEU A 72 -2.88 3.71 -5.35
N ALA A 73 -3.17 4.12 -4.11
CA ALA A 73 -3.44 5.51 -3.78
C ALA A 73 -2.23 6.41 -4.08
N ASP A 74 -1.01 5.96 -3.75
CA ASP A 74 0.22 6.68 -4.04
C ASP A 74 0.48 6.84 -5.54
N ASN A 75 0.16 5.82 -6.34
CA ASN A 75 0.23 5.93 -7.80
C ASN A 75 -0.80 6.91 -8.37
N ASP A 76 -2.04 6.86 -7.91
CA ASP A 76 -3.11 7.77 -8.33
C ASP A 76 -2.75 9.24 -8.04
N MET A 77 -2.28 9.51 -6.82
CA MET A 77 -1.79 10.85 -6.44
C MET A 77 -0.60 11.30 -7.30
N ARG A 78 0.31 10.40 -7.70
CA ARG A 78 1.41 10.76 -8.62
C ARG A 78 0.89 11.11 -10.02
N GLU A 79 -0.03 10.32 -10.55
CA GLU A 79 -0.64 10.57 -11.86
C GLU A 79 -1.42 11.90 -11.88
N GLU A 80 -2.18 12.19 -10.82
CA GLU A 80 -2.87 13.48 -10.64
C GLU A 80 -1.86 14.64 -10.66
N ASN A 81 -0.82 14.59 -9.83
CA ASN A 81 0.18 15.65 -9.74
C ASN A 81 0.94 15.87 -11.07
N GLU A 82 1.25 14.81 -11.82
CA GLU A 82 1.87 14.92 -13.14
C GLU A 82 0.94 15.51 -14.20
N THR A 83 -0.37 15.31 -14.07
CA THR A 83 -1.38 15.82 -14.99
C THR A 83 -1.62 17.32 -14.75
N TRP A 84 -1.75 17.73 -13.48
CA TRP A 84 -1.93 19.14 -13.10
C TRP A 84 -0.66 19.99 -13.25
N GLY A 85 0.53 19.41 -13.09
CA GLY A 85 1.81 20.09 -13.33
C GLY A 85 2.12 20.37 -14.82
N LYS A 86 1.30 19.86 -15.75
CA LYS A 86 1.43 20.05 -17.20
C LYS A 86 0.47 21.09 -17.79
N ILE A 87 -0.39 21.71 -16.99
CA ILE A 87 -1.19 22.84 -17.46
C ILE A 87 -0.23 24.03 -17.62
N PRO A 88 0.06 24.51 -18.85
CA PRO A 88 0.86 25.72 -19.02
C PRO A 88 0.10 26.87 -18.35
N ASP A 89 0.82 27.75 -17.68
CA ASP A 89 0.25 29.05 -17.33
C ASP A 89 -0.33 29.67 -18.60
N GLY A 90 -1.55 30.19 -18.49
CA GLY A 90 -2.43 30.47 -19.62
C GLY A 90 -1.73 31.18 -20.79
N SER A 91 -2.01 30.66 -21.99
CA SER A 91 -1.80 31.39 -23.24
C SER A 91 -2.83 32.50 -23.41
#